data_AF-A0A2Z6RHY7-F1
#
_entry.id   AF-A0A2Z6RHY7-F1
#
_cell.length_a   1.000
_cell.length_b   1.000
_cell.length_c   1.000
_cell.angle_alpha   90.00
_cell.angle_beta   90.00
_cell.angle_gamma   90.00
#
_symmetry.space_group_name_H-M   'P 1'
#
loop_
_entity.id
_entity.type
_entity.pdbx_description
1 polymer ?
#
loop_
_entity_poly.entity_id
_entity_poly.type
_entity_poly.pdbx_seq_one_letter_code
_entity_poly.pdbx_strand_id
1 'polypeptide(L)'
;MASLRFFQDVTLSPRKAEDLTQEDYWINSAYMGGLVWVKPYEGITTELDFNEFYLKILAYGGASWPVRAGEFKTIMHNLNYYNLKYGIYQAFIKGQPANQKCIKGFRFNSAGYYTHYDLKLAIELDLHIELSSESPNALIYDKAYLMSGYNSFYQWASYLTKIKQEGRQAGKVAKHMLVSLWGRLYSDG
;
A
#
# COMPACT_ATOMS: atom_id res chain seq x y z
N MET A 1 21.65 4.81 4.42
CA MET A 1 21.92 4.56 5.85
C MET A 1 21.35 5.65 6.76
N ALA A 2 21.56 6.94 6.49
CA ALA A 2 21.04 8.03 7.33
C ALA A 2 19.50 8.14 7.39
N SER A 3 18.79 7.92 6.27
CA SER A 3 17.31 8.03 6.24
C SER A 3 16.60 7.01 7.15
N LEU A 4 17.00 5.73 7.08
CA LEU A 4 16.44 4.68 7.93
C LEU A 4 16.76 4.89 9.40
N ARG A 5 17.99 5.29 9.74
CA ARG A 5 18.37 5.57 11.12
C ARG A 5 17.55 6.71 11.70
N PHE A 6 17.44 7.82 10.97
CA PHE A 6 16.59 8.94 11.39
C PHE A 6 15.12 8.52 11.53
N PHE A 7 14.61 7.72 10.59
CA PHE A 7 13.27 7.14 10.69
C PHE A 7 13.09 6.34 11.99
N GLN A 8 14.01 5.41 12.29
CA GLN A 8 14.00 4.59 13.50
C GLN A 8 14.10 5.41 14.80
N ASP A 9 14.74 6.57 14.76
CA ASP A 9 14.90 7.45 15.92
C ASP A 9 13.63 8.25 16.25
N VAL A 10 12.75 8.49 15.26
CA VAL A 10 11.56 9.35 15.40
C VAL A 10 10.24 8.63 15.15
N THR A 11 10.26 7.33 14.88
CA THR A 11 9.08 6.49 14.71
C THR A 11 8.77 5.70 15.98
N LEU A 12 7.49 5.37 16.17
CA LEU A 12 7.07 4.38 17.17
C LEU A 12 7.11 2.93 16.65
N SER A 13 7.46 2.73 15.37
CA SER A 13 7.56 1.41 14.76
C SER A 13 8.70 0.56 15.35
N PRO A 14 8.57 -0.78 15.34
CA PRO A 14 9.63 -1.67 15.81
C PRO A 14 10.96 -1.42 15.09
N ARG A 15 12.07 -1.55 15.83
CA ARG A 15 13.41 -1.31 15.29
C ARG A 15 13.96 -2.45 14.43
N LYS A 16 13.39 -3.65 14.56
CA LYS A 16 13.81 -4.86 13.85
C LYS A 16 12.60 -5.51 13.22
N ALA A 17 12.70 -5.86 11.94
CA ALA A 17 11.69 -6.66 11.24
C ALA A 17 11.74 -8.13 11.69
N GLU A 18 10.60 -8.79 11.63
CA GLU A 18 10.50 -10.25 11.76
C GLU A 18 10.95 -10.92 10.44
N ASP A 19 11.28 -12.21 10.47
CA ASP A 19 11.62 -12.98 9.28
C ASP A 19 10.33 -13.38 8.53
N LEU A 20 10.25 -13.05 7.24
CA LEU A 20 9.00 -13.08 6.47
C LEU A 20 8.97 -14.12 5.33
N THR A 21 9.84 -15.13 5.30
CA THR A 21 9.99 -16.08 4.15
C THR A 21 8.75 -16.37 3.28
N GLN A 22 7.65 -16.91 3.83
CA GLN A 22 6.43 -17.20 3.06
C GLN A 22 5.54 -15.95 2.82
N GLU A 23 5.53 -15.03 3.78
CA GLU A 23 4.79 -13.78 3.71
C GLU A 23 5.35 -12.84 2.63
N ASP A 24 6.66 -12.83 2.43
CA ASP A 24 7.36 -12.05 1.42
C ASP A 24 6.87 -12.40 0.01
N TYR A 25 6.64 -13.69 -0.29
CA TYR A 25 6.05 -14.09 -1.56
C TYR A 25 4.65 -13.48 -1.77
N TRP A 26 3.81 -13.45 -0.74
CA TRP A 26 2.46 -12.87 -0.83
C TRP A 26 2.50 -11.35 -0.99
N ILE A 27 3.38 -10.67 -0.25
CA ILE A 27 3.62 -9.23 -0.35
C ILE A 27 4.09 -8.87 -1.77
N ASN A 28 5.11 -9.57 -2.27
CA ASN A 28 5.67 -9.34 -3.60
C ASN A 28 4.67 -9.70 -4.71
N SER A 29 3.88 -10.74 -4.53
CA SER A 29 2.84 -11.13 -5.50
C SER A 29 1.67 -10.17 -5.52
N ALA A 30 1.34 -9.52 -4.39
CA ALA A 30 0.29 -8.50 -4.31
C ALA A 30 0.77 -7.10 -4.72
N TYR A 31 2.08 -6.87 -4.81
CA TYR A 31 2.64 -5.58 -5.18
C TYR A 31 2.24 -5.21 -6.61
N MET A 32 1.50 -4.12 -6.71
CA MET A 32 1.15 -3.48 -7.97
C MET A 32 1.67 -2.04 -7.95
N GLY A 33 2.34 -1.64 -9.02
CA GLY A 33 2.74 -0.24 -9.19
C GLY A 33 1.54 0.69 -9.36
N GLY A 34 1.82 1.98 -9.57
CA GLY A 34 0.79 3.01 -9.76
C GLY A 34 -0.23 2.68 -10.86
N LEU A 35 -1.42 3.24 -10.74
CA LEU A 35 -2.46 3.16 -11.74
C LEU A 35 -2.06 3.98 -12.97
N VAL A 36 -1.98 3.32 -14.13
CA VAL A 36 -1.65 3.98 -15.41
C VAL A 36 -2.74 3.67 -16.41
N TRP A 37 -3.28 4.73 -17.01
CA TRP A 37 -4.26 4.62 -18.09
C TRP A 37 -4.01 5.72 -19.11
N VAL A 38 -4.16 5.38 -20.38
CA VAL A 38 -3.93 6.31 -21.50
C VAL A 38 -5.03 6.16 -22.53
N LYS A 39 -5.41 7.29 -23.13
CA LYS A 39 -6.20 7.36 -24.35
C LYS A 39 -5.48 8.27 -25.33
N PRO A 40 -5.38 7.91 -26.62
CA PRO A 40 -4.82 8.80 -27.63
C PRO A 40 -5.50 10.17 -27.59
N TYR A 41 -4.69 11.22 -27.59
CA TYR A 41 -5.13 12.61 -27.57
C TYR A 41 -4.07 13.48 -28.25
N GLU A 42 -4.51 14.47 -29.02
CA GLU A 42 -3.68 15.49 -29.64
C GLU A 42 -4.25 16.87 -29.31
N GLY A 43 -3.39 17.82 -28.94
CA GLY A 43 -3.79 19.17 -28.55
C GLY A 43 -3.11 19.65 -27.26
N ILE A 44 -3.49 20.83 -26.79
CA ILE A 44 -2.97 21.43 -25.56
C ILE A 44 -3.63 20.75 -24.36
N THR A 45 -2.83 20.36 -23.37
CA THR A 45 -3.31 19.73 -22.13
C THR A 45 -2.79 20.46 -20.89
N THR A 46 -3.38 20.14 -19.74
CA THR A 46 -2.91 20.59 -18.43
C THR A 46 -2.66 19.36 -17.57
N GLU A 47 -1.45 19.28 -17.01
CA GLU A 47 -1.05 18.22 -16.08
C GLU A 47 -1.35 18.67 -14.64
N LEU A 48 -1.93 17.76 -13.85
CA LEU A 48 -2.13 17.93 -12.41
C LEU A 48 -1.34 16.84 -11.70
N ASP A 49 -0.55 17.22 -10.70
CA ASP A 49 0.24 16.29 -9.89
C ASP A 49 -0.05 16.44 -8.39
N PHE A 50 -0.05 15.31 -7.69
CA PHE A 50 -0.16 15.29 -6.25
C PHE A 50 1.21 15.46 -5.61
N ASN A 51 1.44 16.64 -5.05
CA ASN A 51 2.61 16.91 -4.24
C ASN A 51 2.79 15.87 -3.13
N GLU A 52 3.87 15.09 -3.22
CA GLU A 52 4.31 14.10 -2.24
C GLU A 52 3.26 13.01 -1.95
N PHE A 53 2.56 12.54 -2.99
CA PHE A 53 1.44 11.60 -2.88
C PHE A 53 1.68 10.41 -1.93
N TYR A 54 2.71 9.61 -2.19
CA TYR A 54 3.03 8.41 -1.39
C TYR A 54 3.37 8.75 0.07
N LEU A 55 4.08 9.86 0.30
CA LEU A 55 4.43 10.30 1.65
C LEU A 55 3.17 10.65 2.45
N LYS A 56 2.22 11.34 1.82
CA LYS A 56 0.94 11.69 2.44
C LYS A 56 0.12 10.45 2.79
N ILE A 57 0.15 9.41 1.94
CA ILE A 57 -0.50 8.13 2.24
C ILE A 57 0.15 7.44 3.43
N LEU A 58 1.49 7.35 3.44
CA LEU A 58 2.24 6.73 4.55
C LEU A 58 1.93 7.40 5.89
N ALA A 59 1.96 8.73 5.93
CA ALA A 59 1.76 9.52 7.13
C ALA A 59 0.27 9.76 7.47
N TYR A 60 -0.66 9.29 6.64
CA TYR A 60 -2.09 9.52 6.86
C TYR A 60 -2.55 8.81 8.13
N GLY A 61 -3.26 9.53 9.02
CA GLY A 61 -3.72 8.98 10.29
C GLY A 61 -4.73 7.83 10.14
N GLY A 62 -5.47 7.79 9.03
CA GLY A 62 -6.37 6.67 8.71
C GLY A 62 -5.68 5.49 8.01
N ALA A 63 -4.42 5.64 7.57
CA ALA A 63 -3.65 4.51 7.07
C ALA A 63 -3.17 3.66 8.24
N SER A 64 -3.08 2.35 8.01
CA SER A 64 -2.60 1.38 8.99
C SER A 64 -1.54 0.50 8.34
N TRP A 65 -0.52 0.14 9.10
CA TRP A 65 0.64 -0.61 8.63
C TRP A 65 0.92 -1.78 9.57
N PRO A 66 1.14 -3.00 9.05
CA PRO A 66 1.47 -4.14 9.88
C PRO A 66 2.85 -3.97 10.52
N VAL A 67 2.94 -4.25 11.82
CA VAL A 67 4.22 -4.20 12.58
C VAL A 67 4.63 -5.56 13.14
N ARG A 68 3.92 -6.62 12.75
CA ARG A 68 4.21 -8.03 13.02
C ARG A 68 3.80 -8.88 11.83
N ALA A 69 4.33 -10.10 11.77
CA ALA A 69 3.96 -11.09 10.77
C ALA A 69 2.44 -11.35 10.77
N GLY A 70 1.93 -11.60 9.57
CA GLY A 70 0.54 -11.98 9.36
C GLY A 70 0.29 -13.46 9.67
N GLU A 71 -0.99 -13.82 9.73
CA GLU A 71 -1.43 -15.20 9.87
C GLU A 71 -2.06 -15.69 8.57
N PHE A 72 -1.55 -16.81 8.05
CA PHE A 72 -2.17 -17.51 6.93
C PHE A 72 -3.49 -18.16 7.36
N LYS A 73 -4.56 -17.90 6.60
CA LYS A 73 -5.91 -18.37 6.86
C LYS A 73 -6.58 -18.86 5.60
N THR A 74 -7.57 -19.72 5.80
CA THR A 74 -8.47 -20.20 4.74
C THR A 74 -9.85 -19.68 5.04
N ILE A 75 -10.32 -18.78 4.18
CA ILE A 75 -11.62 -18.15 4.27
C ILE A 75 -12.59 -18.94 3.38
N MET A 76 -13.63 -19.47 4.01
CA MET A 76 -14.64 -20.31 3.34
C MET A 76 -15.95 -19.57 3.03
N HIS A 77 -16.10 -18.34 3.53
CA HIS A 77 -17.31 -17.54 3.35
C HIS A 77 -17.09 -16.42 2.34
N ASN A 78 -18.18 -15.94 1.75
CA ASN A 78 -18.13 -14.83 0.81
C ASN A 78 -17.63 -13.56 1.49
N LEU A 79 -16.72 -12.86 0.82
CA LEU A 79 -16.25 -11.55 1.24
C LEU A 79 -17.29 -10.48 0.93
N ASN A 80 -17.40 -9.52 1.84
CA ASN A 80 -18.14 -8.29 1.66
C ASN A 80 -17.36 -7.14 2.29
N TYR A 81 -17.86 -5.91 2.08
CA TYR A 81 -17.17 -4.71 2.53
C TYR A 81 -16.86 -4.70 4.04
N TYR A 82 -17.74 -5.28 4.86
CA TYR A 82 -17.70 -5.21 6.32
C TYR A 82 -16.90 -6.33 6.99
N ASN A 83 -16.82 -7.51 6.36
CA ASN A 83 -16.07 -8.65 6.91
C ASN A 83 -14.63 -8.74 6.38
N LEU A 84 -14.24 -7.86 5.46
CA LEU A 84 -12.89 -7.79 4.93
C LEU A 84 -11.90 -7.31 6.00
N LYS A 85 -10.93 -8.17 6.33
CA LYS A 85 -9.87 -7.88 7.29
C LYS A 85 -8.67 -7.24 6.58
N TYR A 86 -7.81 -6.60 7.36
CA TYR A 86 -6.55 -6.07 6.84
C TYR A 86 -5.66 -7.26 6.44
N GLY A 87 -5.28 -7.33 5.16
CA GLY A 87 -4.57 -8.50 4.65
C GLY A 87 -4.38 -8.51 3.14
N ILE A 88 -3.83 -9.63 2.68
CA ILE A 88 -3.66 -10.01 1.27
C ILE A 88 -4.48 -11.27 1.03
N TYR A 89 -5.12 -11.35 -0.13
CA TYR A 89 -6.05 -12.42 -0.48
C TYR A 89 -5.69 -12.97 -1.85
N GLN A 90 -5.71 -14.30 -1.97
CA GLN A 90 -5.64 -14.95 -3.27
C GLN A 90 -7.05 -15.02 -3.85
N ALA A 91 -7.30 -14.27 -4.93
CA ALA A 91 -8.62 -14.11 -5.52
C ALA A 91 -8.57 -13.94 -7.04
N PHE A 92 -9.65 -14.36 -7.69
CA PHE A 92 -9.93 -14.10 -9.09
C PHE A 92 -11.01 -13.03 -9.17
N ILE A 93 -10.68 -11.90 -9.83
CA ILE A 93 -11.61 -10.80 -10.01
C ILE A 93 -12.04 -10.77 -11.47
N LYS A 94 -13.35 -10.86 -11.70
CA LYS A 94 -13.96 -10.96 -13.03
C LYS A 94 -15.13 -9.99 -13.15
N GLY A 95 -15.58 -9.80 -14.40
CA GLY A 95 -16.83 -9.13 -14.74
C GLY A 95 -16.65 -7.71 -15.27
N GLN A 96 -17.73 -7.21 -15.86
CA GLN A 96 -17.92 -5.79 -16.13
C GLN A 96 -18.90 -5.24 -15.07
N PRO A 97 -18.71 -4.00 -14.60
CA PRO A 97 -19.58 -3.42 -13.59
C PRO A 97 -21.00 -3.31 -14.13
N ALA A 98 -21.98 -3.78 -13.35
CA ALA A 98 -23.39 -3.79 -13.75
C ALA A 98 -23.94 -2.38 -14.05
N ASN A 99 -23.34 -1.33 -13.49
CA ASN A 99 -23.85 0.04 -13.48
C ASN A 99 -23.00 1.05 -14.29
N GLN A 100 -22.29 0.62 -15.34
CA GLN A 100 -21.38 1.48 -16.11
C GLN A 100 -20.30 2.20 -15.27
N LYS A 101 -20.02 1.71 -14.05
CA LYS A 101 -18.98 2.28 -13.18
C LYS A 101 -17.63 2.24 -13.90
N CYS A 102 -16.83 3.28 -13.72
CA CYS A 102 -15.55 3.39 -14.42
C CYS A 102 -14.52 2.42 -13.83
N ILE A 103 -14.18 1.35 -14.56
CA ILE A 103 -13.13 0.40 -14.15
C ILE A 103 -11.71 0.89 -14.37
N LYS A 104 -11.51 2.07 -14.97
CA LYS A 104 -10.17 2.64 -15.20
C LYS A 104 -9.42 2.88 -13.89
N GLY A 105 -10.15 2.98 -12.78
CA GLY A 105 -9.61 3.09 -11.42
C GLY A 105 -9.07 1.78 -10.84
N PHE A 106 -9.31 0.64 -11.49
CA PHE A 106 -8.96 -0.69 -10.99
C PHE A 106 -7.84 -1.31 -11.81
N ARG A 107 -6.85 -1.89 -11.13
CA ARG A 107 -5.77 -2.64 -11.74
C ARG A 107 -5.91 -4.11 -11.38
N PHE A 108 -6.05 -4.95 -12.41
CA PHE A 108 -6.07 -6.41 -12.23
C PHE A 108 -4.64 -6.92 -11.99
N ASN A 109 -4.48 -7.76 -10.98
CA ASN A 109 -3.26 -8.49 -10.71
C ASN A 109 -3.29 -9.86 -11.41
N SER A 110 -2.37 -10.10 -12.35
CA SER A 110 -2.26 -11.37 -13.05
C SER A 110 -1.79 -12.52 -12.15
N ALA A 111 -1.13 -12.23 -11.03
CA ALA A 111 -0.76 -13.24 -10.03
C ALA A 111 -1.95 -13.67 -9.16
N GLY A 112 -3.06 -12.91 -9.17
CA GLY A 112 -4.25 -13.23 -8.40
C GLY A 112 -4.13 -12.91 -6.89
N TYR A 113 -3.20 -12.04 -6.49
CA TYR A 113 -3.06 -11.59 -5.10
C TYR A 113 -3.50 -10.14 -4.97
N TYR A 114 -4.38 -9.86 -4.03
CA TYR A 114 -4.98 -8.53 -3.86
C TYR A 114 -4.93 -8.12 -2.40
N THR A 115 -4.61 -6.86 -2.14
CA THR A 115 -4.75 -6.31 -0.80
C THR A 115 -6.22 -6.14 -0.47
N HIS A 116 -6.52 -6.02 0.81
CA HIS A 116 -7.85 -5.68 1.26
C HIS A 116 -8.36 -4.32 0.71
N TYR A 117 -7.47 -3.38 0.37
CA TYR A 117 -7.87 -2.13 -0.31
C TYR A 117 -8.33 -2.40 -1.74
N ASP A 118 -7.61 -3.24 -2.47
CA ASP A 118 -7.99 -3.63 -3.83
C ASP A 118 -9.35 -4.34 -3.83
N LEU A 119 -9.58 -5.26 -2.89
CA LEU A 119 -10.85 -5.96 -2.79
C LEU A 119 -12.01 -5.03 -2.39
N LYS A 120 -11.78 -4.05 -1.50
CA LYS A 120 -12.80 -3.02 -1.20
C LYS A 120 -13.17 -2.24 -2.46
N LEU A 121 -12.17 -1.80 -3.22
CA LEU A 121 -12.40 -1.08 -4.46
C LEU A 121 -13.14 -1.95 -5.49
N ALA A 122 -12.79 -3.22 -5.61
CA ALA A 122 -13.49 -4.16 -6.47
C ALA A 122 -14.97 -4.31 -6.09
N ILE A 123 -15.28 -4.41 -4.78
CA ILE A 123 -16.66 -4.44 -4.27
C ILE A 123 -17.40 -3.13 -4.60
N GLU A 124 -16.78 -1.97 -4.36
CA GLU A 124 -17.36 -0.66 -4.66
C GLU A 124 -17.63 -0.46 -6.15
N LEU A 125 -16.83 -1.09 -7.01
CA LEU A 125 -17.00 -1.12 -8.46
C LEU A 125 -17.97 -2.21 -8.94
N ASP A 126 -18.64 -2.93 -8.05
CA ASP A 126 -19.53 -4.05 -8.37
C ASP A 126 -18.84 -5.16 -9.19
N LEU A 127 -17.54 -5.37 -8.99
CA LEU A 127 -16.80 -6.47 -9.61
C LEU A 127 -17.03 -7.78 -8.86
N HIS A 128 -17.05 -8.90 -9.60
CA HIS A 128 -17.20 -10.22 -9.01
C HIS A 128 -15.86 -10.71 -8.47
N ILE A 129 -15.83 -11.10 -7.19
CA ILE A 129 -14.66 -11.61 -6.49
C ILE A 129 -14.90 -13.07 -6.14
N GLU A 130 -13.99 -13.93 -6.58
CA GLU A 130 -13.97 -15.36 -6.29
C GLU A 130 -12.67 -15.67 -5.54
N LEU A 131 -12.76 -16.09 -4.28
CA LEU A 131 -11.56 -16.51 -3.53
C LEU A 131 -11.00 -17.81 -4.10
N SER A 132 -9.68 -17.95 -4.05
CA SER A 132 -9.02 -19.21 -4.36
C SER A 132 -9.54 -20.34 -3.46
N SER A 133 -9.76 -21.50 -4.07
CA SER A 133 -10.07 -22.74 -3.35
C SER A 133 -8.84 -23.35 -2.66
N GLU A 134 -7.63 -22.91 -3.04
CA GLU A 134 -6.38 -23.36 -2.44
C GLU A 134 -6.20 -22.81 -1.02
N SER A 135 -5.57 -23.61 -0.15
CA SER A 135 -5.31 -23.24 1.24
C SER A 135 -3.81 -22.99 1.44
N PRO A 136 -3.38 -21.87 2.04
CA PRO A 136 -4.19 -20.73 2.50
C PRO A 136 -4.61 -19.80 1.34
N ASN A 137 -5.78 -19.16 1.46
CA ASN A 137 -6.26 -18.15 0.50
C ASN A 137 -6.23 -16.71 1.03
N ALA A 138 -5.77 -16.51 2.27
CA ALA A 138 -5.57 -15.19 2.85
C ALA A 138 -4.35 -15.14 3.79
N LEU A 139 -3.66 -14.00 3.79
CA LEU A 139 -2.70 -13.58 4.78
C LEU A 139 -3.30 -12.40 5.54
N ILE A 140 -3.59 -12.58 6.83
CA ILE A 140 -4.34 -11.61 7.64
C ILE A 140 -3.48 -11.02 8.73
N TYR A 141 -3.49 -9.70 8.85
CA TYR A 141 -2.84 -8.98 9.94
C TYR A 141 -3.86 -8.63 11.02
N ASP A 142 -3.57 -8.99 12.27
CA ASP A 142 -4.43 -8.62 13.40
C ASP A 142 -4.41 -7.10 13.58
N LYS A 143 -5.61 -6.52 13.80
CA LYS A 143 -5.78 -5.10 14.10
C LYS A 143 -4.97 -4.66 15.33
N ALA A 144 -4.75 -5.54 16.29
CA ALA A 144 -3.90 -5.28 17.47
C ALA A 144 -2.43 -5.02 17.09
N TYR A 145 -1.99 -5.48 15.92
CA TYR A 145 -0.63 -5.32 15.39
C TYR A 145 -0.57 -4.40 14.17
N LEU A 146 -1.58 -3.53 14.02
CA LEU A 146 -1.57 -2.45 13.05
C LEU A 146 -1.20 -1.13 13.72
N MET A 147 -0.22 -0.43 13.17
CA MET A 147 0.17 0.90 13.59
C MET A 147 -0.35 1.95 12.62
N SER A 148 -0.86 3.07 13.13
CA SER A 148 -1.34 4.15 12.28
C SER A 148 -0.19 4.80 11.51
N GLY A 149 -0.47 5.29 10.30
CA GLY A 149 0.49 6.07 9.51
C GLY A 149 1.00 7.30 10.26
N TYR A 150 0.16 7.88 11.12
CA TYR A 150 0.57 8.96 12.01
C TYR A 150 1.68 8.53 12.96
N ASN A 151 1.51 7.42 13.68
CA ASN A 151 2.49 6.92 14.65
C ASN A 151 3.76 6.38 13.97
N SER A 152 3.64 5.85 12.75
CA SER A 152 4.77 5.28 12.02
C SER A 152 5.59 6.33 11.26
N PHE A 153 4.94 7.25 10.53
CA PHE A 153 5.62 8.05 9.50
C PHE A 153 5.47 9.57 9.66
N TYR A 154 4.49 10.08 10.40
CA TYR A 154 4.17 11.51 10.39
C TYR A 154 5.32 12.40 10.89
N GLN A 155 5.94 12.05 12.02
CA GLN A 155 7.00 12.88 12.60
C GLN A 155 8.23 12.94 11.68
N TRP A 156 8.68 11.80 11.16
CA TRP A 156 9.74 11.70 10.16
C TRP A 156 9.43 12.53 8.90
N ALA A 157 8.22 12.36 8.34
CA ALA A 157 7.78 13.07 7.15
C ALA A 157 7.75 14.60 7.40
N SER A 158 7.15 15.02 8.51
CA SER A 158 6.99 16.44 8.88
C SER A 158 8.34 17.15 9.00
N TYR A 159 9.32 16.53 9.65
CA TYR A 159 10.65 17.13 9.78
C TYR A 159 11.36 17.28 8.44
N LEU A 160 11.35 16.24 7.60
CA LEU A 160 12.02 16.31 6.30
C LEU A 160 11.30 17.25 5.33
N THR A 161 9.96 17.34 5.37
CA THR A 161 9.21 18.31 4.56
C THR A 161 9.55 19.76 4.95
N LYS A 162 9.72 20.05 6.24
CA LYS A 162 10.18 21.39 6.70
C LYS A 162 11.56 21.72 6.17
N ILE A 163 12.54 20.83 6.32
CA ILE A 163 13.91 21.03 5.80
C ILE A 163 13.91 21.15 4.27
N LYS A 164 13.06 20.38 3.58
CA LYS A 164 12.89 20.47 2.13
C LYS A 164 12.48 21.88 1.69
N GLN A 165 11.59 22.54 2.45
CA GLN A 165 11.10 23.88 2.15
C GLN A 165 12.14 24.99 2.36
N GLU A 166 13.16 24.76 3.20
CA GLU A 166 14.29 25.69 3.36
C GLU A 166 15.17 25.79 2.09
N GLY A 167 15.08 24.78 1.21
CA GLY A 167 15.75 24.75 -0.08
C GLY A 167 17.26 24.50 -0.02
N ARG A 168 17.98 24.91 -1.07
CA ARG A 168 19.44 24.72 -1.21
C ARG A 168 19.87 23.26 -1.07
N GLN A 169 21.08 23.02 -0.54
CA GLN A 169 21.64 21.67 -0.38
C GLN A 169 20.85 20.84 0.66
N ALA A 170 20.46 21.45 1.78
CA ALA A 170 19.67 20.77 2.81
C ALA A 170 18.34 20.25 2.25
N GLY A 171 17.64 21.06 1.46
CA GLY A 171 16.38 20.63 0.87
C GLY A 171 16.51 19.52 -0.17
N LYS A 172 17.62 19.51 -0.95
CA LYS A 172 17.95 18.40 -1.86
C LYS A 172 18.18 17.09 -1.09
N VAL A 173 18.93 17.15 0.02
CA VAL A 173 19.18 15.98 0.88
C VAL A 173 17.89 15.49 1.53
N ALA A 174 17.05 16.38 2.05
CA ALA A 174 15.77 16.01 2.65
C ALA A 174 14.83 15.35 1.63
N LYS A 175 14.74 15.89 0.41
CA LYS A 175 13.98 15.24 -0.69
C LYS A 175 14.50 13.83 -0.98
N HIS A 176 15.83 13.66 -1.06
CA HIS A 176 16.42 12.35 -1.28
C HIS A 176 16.11 11.38 -0.13
N MET A 177 16.17 11.84 1.13
CA MET A 177 15.82 11.03 2.30
C MET A 177 14.35 10.57 2.26
N LEU A 178 13.42 11.47 1.93
CA LEU A 178 11.99 11.17 1.76
C LEU A 178 11.74 10.08 0.71
N VAL A 179 12.35 10.21 -0.48
CA VAL A 179 12.15 9.26 -1.58
C VAL A 179 12.85 7.91 -1.30
N SER A 180 14.02 7.94 -0.63
CA SER A 180 14.80 6.73 -0.37
C SER A 180 14.20 5.77 0.67
N LEU A 181 13.34 6.27 1.58
CA LEU A 181 12.71 5.39 2.59
C LEU A 181 11.80 4.35 1.92
N TRP A 182 11.04 4.77 0.89
CA TRP A 182 10.16 3.88 0.15
C TRP A 182 10.91 2.68 -0.44
N GLY A 183 12.00 2.94 -1.16
CA GLY A 183 12.83 1.89 -1.75
C GLY A 183 13.41 0.95 -0.70
N ARG A 184 13.74 1.46 0.49
CA ARG A 184 14.28 0.65 1.59
C ARG A 184 13.28 -0.24 2.30
N LEU A 185 12.05 0.23 2.48
CA LEU A 185 10.99 -0.60 3.06
C LEU A 185 10.69 -1.83 2.19
N TYR A 186 11.05 -1.76 0.91
CA TYR A 186 10.90 -2.84 -0.05
C TYR A 186 12.19 -3.68 -0.23
N SER A 187 13.38 -3.08 -0.09
CA SER A 187 14.65 -3.72 -0.47
C SER A 187 15.38 -4.48 0.64
N ASP A 188 15.04 -4.25 1.91
CA ASP A 188 15.72 -4.88 3.06
C ASP A 188 14.90 -6.08 3.62
N GLY A 189 14.18 -6.80 2.74
CA GLY A 189 13.69 -8.16 2.94
C GLY A 189 14.74 -9.19 2.50
#